data_AF-H2XLW5-F1
#
_entry.id   AF-H2XLW5-F1
#
_cell.length_a   1.000
_cell.length_b   1.000
_cell.length_c   1.000
_cell.angle_alpha   90.00
_cell.angle_beta   90.00
_cell.angle_gamma   90.00
#
_symmetry.space_group_name_H-M   'P 1'
#
loop_
_entity.id
_entity.type
_entity.pdbx_description
1 polymer ?
#
loop_
_entity_poly.entity_id
_entity_poly.type
_entity_poly.pdbx_seq_one_letter_code
_entity_poly.pdbx_strand_id
1 'polypeptide(L)'
;MQSTLFSLMPAFLSESTDDLPGGDTTGLKHQKHSNQLTMYDILHMLSSAMSLLRRCRVNAALTIQLFSQLFHSINMWLFNKLVSNDSSGKMLCCREWGIRIRTRLGMIETWAEKQGLELAADCHLARITQATHLLQAPKHSADDIAAISGTCFKLNSLQLQALLRNYQPQLSDGEKQISPELIDKVVSVAQ
;
A
#
# COMPACT_ATOMS: atom_id res chain seq x y z
N MET A 1 12.32 -8.35 -15.20
CA MET A 1 12.06 -7.59 -13.94
C MET A 1 10.58 -7.29 -13.75
N GLN A 2 9.89 -6.59 -14.67
CA GLN A 2 8.45 -6.31 -14.49
C GLN A 2 7.60 -7.58 -14.36
N SER A 3 7.74 -8.59 -15.24
CA SER A 3 6.96 -9.84 -15.14
C SER A 3 7.20 -10.59 -13.81
N THR A 4 8.44 -10.56 -13.31
CA THR A 4 8.81 -11.13 -12.00
C THR A 4 8.20 -10.33 -10.85
N LEU A 5 8.20 -9.00 -10.94
CA LEU A 5 7.53 -8.15 -9.95
C LEU A 5 6.04 -8.47 -9.92
N PHE A 6 5.35 -8.51 -11.07
CA PHE A 6 3.93 -8.84 -11.18
C PHE A 6 3.58 -10.20 -10.57
N SER A 7 4.43 -11.22 -10.73
CA SER A 7 4.22 -12.51 -10.07
C SER A 7 4.36 -12.46 -8.55
N LEU A 8 5.13 -11.51 -8.01
CA LEU A 8 5.35 -11.34 -6.57
C LEU A 8 4.34 -10.40 -5.89
N MET A 9 3.66 -9.53 -6.65
CA MET A 9 2.72 -8.54 -6.09
C MET A 9 1.60 -9.11 -5.20
N PRO A 10 1.06 -10.33 -5.44
CA PRO A 10 0.10 -10.94 -4.52
C PRO A 10 0.58 -11.05 -3.07
N ALA A 11 1.90 -11.05 -2.80
CA ALA A 11 2.45 -11.04 -1.44
C ALA A 11 2.00 -9.83 -0.61
N PHE A 12 1.80 -8.67 -1.24
CA PHE A 12 1.26 -7.49 -0.55
C PHE A 12 -0.16 -7.70 -0.02
N LEU A 13 -0.90 -8.62 -0.62
CA LEU A 13 -2.27 -8.97 -0.28
C LEU A 13 -2.36 -10.34 0.42
N SER A 14 -1.24 -10.82 0.98
CA SER A 14 -1.25 -12.01 1.83
C SER A 14 -2.05 -11.72 3.11
N GLU A 15 -2.88 -12.69 3.51
CA GLU A 15 -3.63 -12.63 4.77
C GLU A 15 -2.76 -12.99 5.98
N SER A 16 -1.64 -13.68 5.76
CA SER A 16 -0.68 -13.97 6.82
C SER A 16 -0.04 -12.67 7.31
N THR A 17 0.06 -12.57 8.63
CA THR A 17 0.78 -11.51 9.35
C THR A 17 2.19 -11.94 9.75
N ASP A 18 2.63 -13.16 9.38
CA ASP A 18 3.95 -13.70 9.76
C ASP A 18 5.11 -12.84 9.23
N ASP A 19 4.87 -12.14 8.12
CA ASP A 19 5.83 -11.20 7.53
C ASP A 19 5.86 -9.82 8.21
N LEU A 20 4.94 -9.55 9.16
CA LEU A 20 4.80 -8.25 9.81
C LEU A 20 5.50 -8.25 11.19
N PRO A 21 6.24 -7.18 11.54
CA PRO A 21 6.85 -7.06 12.86
C PRO A 21 5.76 -6.95 13.95
N GLY A 22 5.74 -7.90 14.88
CA GLY A 22 4.81 -7.94 16.02
C GLY A 22 3.64 -8.95 15.92
N GLY A 23 3.64 -9.86 14.94
CA GLY A 23 2.67 -10.96 14.91
C GLY A 23 2.85 -11.90 16.11
N ASP A 24 1.74 -12.26 16.75
CA ASP A 24 1.72 -13.18 17.90
C ASP A 24 2.38 -14.52 17.53
N THR A 25 3.64 -14.71 17.95
CA THR A 25 4.31 -16.01 17.90
C THR A 25 3.83 -16.89 19.06
N THR A 26 2.51 -17.03 19.27
CA THR A 26 1.98 -18.10 20.12
C THR A 26 1.97 -19.37 19.29
N GLY A 27 2.93 -20.24 19.61
CA GLY A 27 3.13 -21.52 18.93
C GLY A 27 1.83 -22.31 18.80
N LEU A 28 1.55 -22.74 17.57
CA LEU A 28 0.86 -23.96 17.14
C LEU A 28 0.25 -23.71 15.75
N LYS A 29 1.07 -23.87 14.70
CA LYS A 29 0.73 -24.48 13.39
C LYS A 29 1.93 -24.34 12.44
N HIS A 30 2.90 -25.24 12.59
CA HIS A 30 3.72 -25.67 11.46
C HIS A 30 2.82 -26.46 10.50
N GLN A 31 2.05 -25.76 9.67
CA GLN A 31 1.42 -26.34 8.49
C GLN A 31 1.96 -25.61 7.27
N LYS A 32 3.18 -26.00 6.91
CA LYS A 32 3.81 -25.95 5.59
C LYS A 32 2.93 -25.35 4.47
N HIS A 33 2.88 -24.01 4.37
CA HIS A 33 2.48 -23.32 3.15
C HIS A 33 3.74 -23.03 2.34
N SER A 34 4.38 -24.08 1.81
CA SER A 34 5.67 -24.01 1.11
C SER A 34 5.63 -23.29 -0.26
N ASN A 35 4.57 -22.51 -0.53
CA ASN A 35 4.36 -21.81 -1.81
C ASN A 35 3.72 -20.42 -1.63
N GLN A 36 3.67 -19.87 -0.42
CA GLN A 36 3.09 -18.54 -0.19
C GLN A 36 4.15 -17.46 -0.39
N LEU A 37 3.87 -16.53 -1.32
CA LEU A 37 4.75 -15.40 -1.60
C LEU A 37 4.70 -14.40 -0.43
N THR A 38 5.88 -13.96 0.01
CA THR A 38 6.07 -13.09 1.17
C THR A 38 6.64 -11.73 0.78
N MET A 39 6.59 -10.77 1.70
CA MET A 39 7.29 -9.49 1.49
C MET A 39 8.81 -9.67 1.38
N TYR A 40 9.38 -10.70 2.00
CA TYR A 40 10.79 -11.03 1.89
C TYR A 40 11.19 -11.37 0.45
N ASP A 41 10.32 -12.03 -0.32
CA ASP A 41 10.59 -12.36 -1.74
C ASP A 41 10.70 -11.09 -2.59
N ILE A 42 9.83 -10.10 -2.34
CA ILE A 42 9.87 -8.80 -3.01
C ILE A 42 11.16 -8.07 -2.66
N LEU A 43 11.49 -7.97 -1.37
CA LEU A 43 12.71 -7.30 -0.91
C LEU A 43 13.98 -7.98 -1.41
N HIS A 44 13.98 -9.32 -1.47
CA HIS A 44 15.08 -10.09 -2.03
C HIS A 44 15.26 -9.82 -3.53
N MET A 45 14.17 -9.74 -4.29
CA MET A 45 14.20 -9.38 -5.71
C MET A 45 14.77 -7.97 -5.92
N LEU A 46 14.28 -6.98 -5.17
CA LEU A 46 14.78 -5.59 -5.22
C LEU A 46 16.28 -5.52 -4.85
N SER A 47 16.69 -6.24 -3.81
CA SER A 47 18.09 -6.31 -3.37
C SER A 47 18.99 -6.98 -4.42
N SER A 48 18.52 -8.06 -5.03
CA SER A 48 19.23 -8.77 -6.10
C SER A 48 19.42 -7.88 -7.32
N ALA A 49 18.38 -7.14 -7.71
CA ALA A 49 18.45 -6.16 -8.80
C ALA A 49 19.48 -5.06 -8.47
N MET A 50 19.44 -4.50 -7.26
CA MET A 50 20.40 -3.46 -6.83
C MET A 50 21.85 -3.96 -6.84
N SER A 51 22.08 -5.18 -6.33
CA SER A 51 23.39 -5.82 -6.33
C SER A 51 23.93 -5.99 -7.76
N LEU A 52 23.09 -6.45 -8.70
CA LEU A 52 23.47 -6.60 -10.09
C LEU A 52 23.82 -5.25 -10.74
N LEU A 53 23.01 -4.21 -10.53
CA LEU A 53 23.27 -2.87 -11.07
C LEU A 53 24.60 -2.31 -10.57
N ARG A 54 24.91 -2.49 -9.27
CA ARG A 54 26.19 -2.09 -8.68
C ARG A 54 27.36 -2.86 -9.28
N ARG A 55 27.23 -4.19 -9.43
CA ARG A 55 28.27 -5.04 -10.06
C ARG A 55 28.54 -4.66 -11.51
N CYS A 56 27.49 -4.32 -12.25
CA CYS A 56 27.58 -3.86 -13.64
C CYS A 56 27.99 -2.38 -13.76
N ARG A 57 28.20 -1.66 -12.64
CA ARG A 57 28.53 -0.22 -12.59
C ARG A 57 27.57 0.65 -13.41
N VAL A 58 26.28 0.31 -13.34
CA VAL A 58 25.24 1.07 -14.03
C VAL A 58 25.20 2.50 -13.49
N ASN A 59 24.96 3.46 -14.38
CA ASN A 59 24.81 4.86 -14.01
C ASN A 59 23.72 5.03 -12.94
N ALA A 60 24.04 5.75 -11.86
CA ALA A 60 23.12 6.01 -10.77
C ALA A 60 21.77 6.61 -11.24
N ALA A 61 21.78 7.45 -12.26
CA ALA A 61 20.55 8.00 -12.85
C ALA A 61 19.65 6.91 -13.45
N LEU A 62 20.24 5.92 -14.14
CA LEU A 62 19.50 4.79 -14.70
C LEU A 62 18.99 3.85 -13.60
N THR A 63 19.78 3.66 -12.54
CA THR A 63 19.36 2.91 -11.35
C THR A 63 18.15 3.57 -10.69
N ILE A 64 18.20 4.89 -10.47
CA ILE A 64 17.09 5.66 -9.88
C ILE A 64 15.85 5.56 -10.78
N GLN A 65 15.99 5.74 -12.09
CA GLN A 65 14.87 5.61 -13.03
C GLN A 65 14.23 4.21 -12.98
N LEU A 66 15.05 3.15 -12.96
CA LEU A 66 14.54 1.79 -12.87
C LEU A 66 13.75 1.56 -11.58
N PHE A 67 14.30 1.93 -10.42
CA PHE A 67 13.60 1.76 -9.15
C PHE A 67 12.36 2.66 -9.04
N SER A 68 12.41 3.86 -9.60
CA SER A 68 11.23 4.74 -9.72
C SER A 68 10.09 4.06 -10.48
N GLN A 69 10.41 3.37 -11.58
CA GLN A 69 9.41 2.59 -12.33
C GLN A 69 8.89 1.39 -11.53
N LEU A 70 9.74 0.70 -10.76
CA LEU A 70 9.31 -0.42 -9.91
C LEU A 70 8.37 0.06 -8.79
N PHE A 71 8.73 1.14 -8.08
CA PHE A 71 7.90 1.74 -7.04
C PHE A 71 6.58 2.26 -7.62
N HIS A 72 6.63 2.92 -8.78
CA HIS A 72 5.42 3.36 -9.46
C HIS A 72 4.52 2.18 -9.85
N SER A 73 5.09 1.07 -10.33
CA SER A 73 4.33 -0.14 -10.65
C SER A 73 3.65 -0.73 -9.41
N ILE A 74 4.36 -0.79 -8.28
CA ILE A 74 3.82 -1.19 -6.96
C ILE A 74 2.65 -0.31 -6.56
N ASN A 75 2.86 1.00 -6.60
CA ASN A 75 1.85 1.99 -6.26
C ASN A 75 0.58 1.84 -7.11
N MET A 76 0.72 1.74 -8.43
CA MET A 76 -0.42 1.61 -9.33
C MET A 76 -1.16 0.28 -9.16
N TRP A 77 -0.44 -0.82 -9.02
CA TRP A 77 -1.07 -2.13 -8.86
C TRP A 77 -1.85 -2.23 -7.56
N LEU A 78 -1.24 -1.80 -6.44
CA LEU A 78 -1.91 -1.80 -5.13
C LEU A 78 -3.10 -0.87 -5.11
N PHE A 79 -2.95 0.35 -5.64
CA PHE A 79 -4.04 1.31 -5.69
C PHE A 79 -5.21 0.79 -6.52
N ASN A 80 -4.93 0.22 -7.69
CA ASN A 80 -5.96 -0.36 -8.54
C ASN A 80 -6.66 -1.53 -7.87
N LYS A 81 -5.94 -2.39 -7.13
CA LYS A 81 -6.55 -3.48 -6.35
C LYS A 81 -7.36 -2.98 -5.17
N LEU A 82 -6.96 -1.89 -4.54
CA LEU A 82 -7.67 -1.29 -3.42
C LEU A 82 -9.00 -0.65 -3.85
N VAL A 83 -8.99 0.04 -4.99
CA VAL A 83 -10.17 0.73 -5.54
C VAL A 83 -11.09 -0.23 -6.31
N SER A 84 -10.53 -1.23 -6.98
CA SER A 84 -11.33 -2.25 -7.67
C SER A 84 -12.03 -3.12 -6.64
N ASN A 85 -13.37 -3.11 -6.66
CA ASN A 85 -14.18 -4.15 -6.04
C ASN A 85 -13.99 -5.44 -6.84
N ASP A 86 -12.85 -6.11 -6.66
CA ASP A 86 -12.51 -7.31 -7.42
C ASP A 86 -13.61 -8.37 -7.20
N SER A 87 -14.04 -8.97 -8.31
CA SER A 87 -14.98 -10.11 -8.38
C SER A 87 -14.54 -11.34 -7.57
N SER A 88 -13.32 -11.33 -7.00
CA SER A 88 -12.82 -12.33 -6.06
C SER A 88 -13.44 -12.24 -4.66
N GLY A 89 -14.33 -11.28 -4.38
CA GLY A 89 -15.06 -11.17 -3.10
C GLY A 89 -14.21 -10.73 -1.91
N LYS A 90 -12.96 -10.29 -2.14
CA LYS A 90 -12.07 -9.79 -1.09
C LYS A 90 -12.27 -8.29 -0.92
N MET A 91 -12.78 -7.89 0.24
CA MET A 91 -12.96 -6.50 0.61
C MET A 91 -11.65 -5.93 1.14
N LEU A 92 -10.88 -5.27 0.27
CA LEU A 92 -9.57 -4.69 0.62
C LEU A 92 -9.69 -3.24 1.14
N CYS A 93 -10.81 -2.58 0.88
CA CYS A 93 -11.04 -1.19 1.30
C CYS A 93 -11.56 -1.13 2.75
N CYS A 94 -10.76 -1.58 3.71
CA CYS A 94 -11.06 -1.49 5.14
C CYS A 94 -9.83 -1.08 5.95
N ARG A 95 -10.00 -0.74 7.22
CA ARG A 95 -8.92 -0.25 8.09
C ARG A 95 -7.80 -1.28 8.27
N GLU A 96 -8.15 -2.54 8.45
CA GLU A 96 -7.21 -3.64 8.70
C GLU A 96 -6.27 -3.80 7.51
N TRP A 97 -6.82 -3.76 6.30
CA TRP A 97 -6.03 -3.78 5.06
C TRP A 97 -5.22 -2.49 4.88
N GLY A 98 -5.75 -1.34 5.31
CA GLY A 98 -5.00 -0.08 5.39
C GLY A 98 -3.72 -0.23 6.23
N ILE A 99 -3.83 -0.79 7.43
CA ILE A 99 -2.70 -1.06 8.35
C ILE A 99 -1.74 -2.05 7.70
N ARG A 100 -2.24 -3.20 7.21
CA ARG A 100 -1.39 -4.24 6.61
C ARG A 100 -0.59 -3.73 5.42
N ILE A 101 -1.24 -3.06 4.46
CA ILE A 101 -0.56 -2.51 3.29
C ILE A 101 0.42 -1.43 3.72
N ARG A 102 0.08 -0.56 4.69
CA ARG A 102 0.99 0.47 5.18
C ARG A 102 2.25 -0.12 5.81
N THR A 103 2.13 -1.15 6.65
CA THR A 103 3.30 -1.81 7.26
C THR A 103 4.20 -2.42 6.18
N ARG A 104 3.62 -3.07 5.17
CA ARG A 104 4.37 -3.66 4.06
C ARG A 104 5.07 -2.62 3.19
N LEU A 105 4.42 -1.48 2.93
CA LEU A 105 5.05 -0.33 2.27
C LEU A 105 6.23 0.20 3.10
N GLY A 106 6.07 0.29 4.42
CA GLY A 106 7.14 0.69 5.34
C GLY A 106 8.39 -0.20 5.26
N MET A 107 8.23 -1.51 4.99
CA MET A 107 9.37 -2.40 4.74
C MET A 107 10.14 -2.02 3.46
N ILE A 108 9.44 -1.60 2.41
CA ILE A 108 10.04 -1.14 1.16
C ILE A 108 10.69 0.22 1.33
N GLU A 109 10.04 1.16 2.02
CA GLU A 109 10.57 2.49 2.35
C GLU A 109 11.87 2.35 3.16
N THR A 110 11.86 1.53 4.21
CA THR A 110 13.06 1.23 5.03
C THR A 110 14.18 0.59 4.21
N TRP A 111 13.82 -0.30 3.27
CA TRP A 111 14.80 -0.89 2.36
C TRP A 111 15.38 0.15 1.40
N ALA A 112 14.54 1.01 0.83
CA ALA A 112 14.94 2.04 -0.12
C ALA A 112 15.87 3.08 0.51
N GLU A 113 15.58 3.50 1.75
CA GLU A 113 16.45 4.38 2.55
C GLU A 113 17.86 3.79 2.69
N LYS A 114 17.98 2.50 3.02
CA LYS A 114 19.29 1.81 3.11
C LYS A 114 20.03 1.74 1.78
N GLN A 115 19.35 1.95 0.65
CA GLN A 115 19.96 1.97 -0.68
C GLN A 115 20.20 3.39 -1.23
N GLY A 116 19.77 4.45 -0.53
CA GLY A 116 19.81 5.84 -1.02
C GLY A 116 18.73 6.15 -2.06
N LEU A 117 17.57 5.50 -1.96
CA LEU A 117 16.43 5.63 -2.87
C LEU A 117 15.17 6.18 -2.18
N GLU A 118 15.31 6.76 -0.99
CA GLU A 118 14.22 7.28 -0.15
C GLU A 118 13.34 8.29 -0.91
N LEU A 119 13.94 9.28 -1.57
CA LEU A 119 13.19 10.29 -2.32
C LEU A 119 12.37 9.69 -3.49
N ALA A 120 12.90 8.64 -4.12
CA ALA A 120 12.20 7.94 -5.19
C ALA A 120 11.04 7.11 -4.63
N ALA A 121 11.25 6.42 -3.50
CA ALA A 121 10.19 5.67 -2.82
C ALA A 121 9.07 6.60 -2.36
N ASP A 122 9.39 7.68 -1.66
CA ASP A 122 8.42 8.67 -1.16
C ASP A 122 7.59 9.26 -2.29
N CYS A 123 8.23 9.65 -3.40
CA CYS A 123 7.54 10.23 -4.54
C CYS A 123 6.62 9.23 -5.25
N HIS A 124 7.12 8.02 -5.51
CA HIS A 124 6.44 7.05 -6.37
C HIS A 124 5.47 6.12 -5.64
N LEU A 125 5.55 6.01 -4.31
CA LEU A 125 4.59 5.29 -3.45
C LEU A 125 3.54 6.21 -2.81
N ALA A 126 3.69 7.53 -2.95
CA ALA A 126 2.85 8.52 -2.26
C ALA A 126 1.34 8.25 -2.37
N ARG A 127 0.83 7.82 -3.53
CA ARG A 127 -0.61 7.64 -3.73
C ARG A 127 -1.17 6.50 -2.89
N ILE A 128 -0.54 5.32 -2.90
CA ILE A 128 -0.97 4.19 -2.07
C ILE A 128 -0.72 4.46 -0.58
N THR A 129 0.36 5.18 -0.25
CA THR A 129 0.64 5.62 1.12
C THR A 129 -0.46 6.56 1.65
N GLN A 130 -0.95 7.49 0.83
CA GLN A 130 -2.07 8.36 1.18
C GLN A 130 -3.42 7.60 1.21
N ALA A 131 -3.65 6.67 0.28
CA ALA A 131 -4.85 5.83 0.31
C ALA A 131 -4.93 4.97 1.58
N THR A 132 -3.82 4.35 1.99
CA THR A 132 -3.78 3.58 3.25
C THR A 132 -3.92 4.46 4.48
N HIS A 133 -3.41 5.69 4.45
CA HIS A 133 -3.67 6.69 5.50
C HIS A 133 -5.15 7.04 5.57
N LEU A 134 -5.81 7.29 4.44
CA LEU A 134 -7.26 7.52 4.37
C LEU A 134 -8.03 6.37 5.01
N LEU A 135 -7.70 5.12 4.71
CA LEU A 135 -8.37 3.96 5.31
C LEU A 135 -8.26 3.92 6.83
N GLN A 136 -7.14 4.38 7.39
CA GLN A 136 -6.88 4.38 8.84
C GLN A 136 -7.37 5.62 9.57
N ALA A 137 -7.51 6.75 8.87
CA ALA A 137 -7.91 8.03 9.46
C ALA A 137 -9.35 7.97 10.02
N PRO A 138 -9.67 8.73 11.08
CA PRO A 138 -11.06 8.94 11.49
C PRO A 138 -11.85 9.63 10.37
N LYS A 139 -13.16 9.34 10.27
CA LYS A 139 -14.04 9.80 9.17
C LYS A 139 -15.41 10.22 9.70
N HIS A 140 -15.44 10.97 10.80
CA HIS A 140 -16.66 11.22 11.57
C HIS A 140 -16.98 12.70 11.76
N SER A 141 -16.00 13.58 11.61
CA SER A 141 -16.16 15.03 11.79
C SER A 141 -15.76 15.81 10.53
N ALA A 142 -16.18 17.08 10.46
CA ALA A 142 -15.72 17.99 9.41
C ALA A 142 -14.21 18.26 9.51
N ASP A 143 -13.64 18.24 10.72
CA ASP A 143 -12.20 18.39 10.94
C ASP A 143 -11.42 17.18 10.40
N ASP A 144 -11.98 15.97 10.55
CA ASP A 144 -11.44 14.75 9.94
C ASP A 144 -11.37 14.89 8.41
N ILE A 145 -12.40 15.49 7.81
CA ILE A 145 -12.45 15.74 6.37
C ILE A 145 -11.39 16.74 5.93
N ALA A 146 -11.21 17.84 6.67
CA ALA A 146 -10.16 18.79 6.38
C ALA A 146 -8.77 18.14 6.48
N ALA A 147 -8.54 17.31 7.52
CA ALA A 147 -7.28 16.59 7.69
C ALA A 147 -7.03 15.56 6.57
N ILE A 148 -8.07 14.85 6.16
CA ILE A 148 -8.02 13.90 5.03
C ILE A 148 -7.65 14.63 3.74
N SER A 149 -8.34 15.72 3.39
CA SER A 149 -8.09 16.49 2.18
C SER A 149 -6.69 17.10 2.17
N GLY A 150 -6.21 17.58 3.32
CA GLY A 150 -4.83 18.08 3.46
C GLY A 150 -3.76 17.01 3.27
N THR A 151 -4.04 15.76 3.67
CA THR A 151 -3.07 14.65 3.61
C THR A 151 -3.13 13.89 2.28
N CYS A 152 -4.28 13.88 1.59
CA CYS A 152 -4.56 13.04 0.42
C CYS A 152 -4.41 13.75 -0.94
N PHE A 153 -3.52 14.73 -1.05
CA PHE A 153 -3.34 15.57 -2.25
C PHE A 153 -2.85 14.84 -3.53
N LYS A 154 -2.42 13.58 -3.45
CA LYS A 154 -2.05 12.73 -4.61
C LYS A 154 -3.24 11.94 -5.17
N LEU A 155 -4.39 11.99 -4.50
CA LEU A 155 -5.66 11.41 -4.94
C LEU A 155 -6.53 12.50 -5.56
N ASN A 156 -7.12 12.23 -6.72
CA ASN A 156 -8.13 13.13 -7.28
C ASN A 156 -9.50 12.87 -6.64
N SER A 157 -10.45 13.78 -6.87
CA SER A 157 -11.81 13.71 -6.32
C SER A 157 -12.55 12.40 -6.63
N LEU A 158 -12.39 11.84 -7.83
CA LEU A 158 -13.00 10.56 -8.23
C LEU A 158 -12.39 9.37 -7.48
N GLN A 159 -11.07 9.36 -7.33
CA GLN A 159 -10.33 8.33 -6.59
C GLN A 159 -10.70 8.34 -5.10
N LEU A 160 -10.79 9.54 -4.53
CA LEU A 160 -11.18 9.74 -3.14
C LEU A 160 -12.63 9.31 -2.91
N GLN A 161 -13.54 9.68 -3.82
CA GLN A 161 -14.93 9.22 -3.80
C GLN A 161 -15.02 7.69 -3.86
N ALA A 162 -14.27 7.06 -4.77
CA ALA A 162 -14.30 5.61 -4.94
C ALA A 162 -13.82 4.88 -3.69
N LEU A 163 -12.72 5.33 -3.07
CA LEU A 163 -12.22 4.77 -1.82
C LEU A 163 -13.24 4.91 -0.68
N LEU A 164 -13.82 6.10 -0.51
CA LEU A 164 -14.80 6.34 0.55
C LEU A 164 -16.10 5.55 0.36
N ARG A 165 -16.58 5.43 -0.88
CA ARG A 165 -17.79 4.63 -1.19
C ARG A 165 -17.57 3.14 -1.04
N ASN A 166 -16.38 2.65 -1.38
CA ASN A 166 -16.03 1.24 -1.26
C ASN A 166 -15.61 0.86 0.17
N TYR A 167 -15.39 1.84 1.06
CA TYR A 167 -14.93 1.60 2.42
C TYR A 167 -15.91 0.73 3.20
N GLN A 168 -15.41 -0.37 3.75
CA GLN A 168 -16.16 -1.30 4.58
C GLN A 168 -15.75 -1.10 6.04
N PRO A 169 -16.58 -0.42 6.84
CA PRO A 169 -16.29 -0.20 8.26
C PRO A 169 -16.45 -1.50 9.03
N GLN A 170 -15.49 -1.76 9.91
CA GLN A 170 -15.57 -2.91 10.82
C GLN A 170 -16.45 -2.55 12.02
N LEU A 171 -17.77 -2.76 11.87
CA LEU A 171 -18.78 -2.39 12.88
C LEU A 171 -18.57 -3.09 14.23
N SER A 172 -17.95 -4.28 14.23
CA SER A 172 -17.62 -5.03 15.45
C SER A 172 -16.60 -4.33 16.35
N ASP A 173 -15.74 -3.47 15.78
CA ASP A 173 -14.72 -2.71 16.51
C ASP A 173 -15.18 -1.27 16.82
N GLY A 174 -16.47 -0.99 16.63
CA GLY A 174 -17.07 0.32 16.90
C GLY A 174 -16.87 1.35 15.79
N GLU A 175 -16.38 0.96 14.60
CA GLU A 175 -16.34 1.86 13.45
C GLU A 175 -17.75 2.25 13.00
N LYS A 176 -17.94 3.51 12.61
CA LYS A 176 -19.21 4.01 12.07
C LYS A 176 -19.19 4.03 10.56
N GLN A 177 -20.34 3.79 9.94
CA GLN A 177 -20.53 4.02 8.51
C GLN A 177 -20.28 5.48 8.16
N ILE A 178 -19.62 5.69 7.02
CA ILE A 178 -19.34 7.02 6.48
C ILE A 178 -20.66 7.56 5.92
N SER A 179 -21.10 8.72 6.42
CA SER A 179 -22.31 9.36 5.91
C SER A 179 -22.12 9.81 4.46
N PRO A 180 -23.10 9.64 3.57
CA PRO A 180 -22.98 10.04 2.16
C PRO A 180 -22.72 11.54 2.00
N GLU A 181 -23.31 12.38 2.85
CA GLU A 181 -23.04 13.83 2.89
C GLU A 181 -21.57 14.17 3.16
N LEU A 182 -20.91 13.34 3.98
CA LEU A 182 -19.50 13.50 4.32
C LEU A 182 -18.61 13.13 3.12
N ILE A 183 -19.02 12.13 2.33
CA ILE A 183 -18.36 11.78 1.06
C ILE A 183 -18.48 12.94 0.07
N ASP A 184 -19.67 13.52 -0.10
CA ASP A 184 -19.87 14.63 -1.04
C ASP A 184 -19.09 15.88 -0.63
N LYS A 185 -18.99 16.17 0.68
CA LYS A 185 -18.13 17.26 1.21
C LYS A 185 -16.65 17.03 0.94
N VAL A 186 -16.15 15.80 1.10
CA VAL A 186 -14.75 15.49 0.79
C VAL A 186 -14.47 15.68 -0.71
N VAL A 187 -15.40 15.22 -1.55
CA VAL A 187 -15.27 15.28 -3.01
C VAL A 187 -15.28 16.72 -3.51
N SER A 188 -16.14 17.59 -2.95
CA SER A 188 -16.19 19.00 -3.34
C SER A 188 -14.95 19.78 -2.92
N VAL A 189 -14.33 19.44 -1.78
CA VAL A 189 -13.07 20.07 -1.33
C VAL A 189 -11.87 19.61 -2.16
N ALA A 190 -11.94 18.44 -2.78
CA ALA A 190 -10.87 17.85 -3.58
C ALA A 190 -10.98 18.14 -5.10
N GLN A 191 -11.92 19.00 -5.52
CA GLN A 191 -12.02 19.54 -6.89
C GLN A 191 -11.08 20.73 -7.09
#